data_AF-A0A4R4KTD7-F1
#
_entry.id   AF-A0A4R4KTD7-F1
#
_cell.length_a   1.000
_cell.length_b   1.000
_cell.length_c   1.000
_cell.angle_alpha   90.00
_cell.angle_beta   90.00
_cell.angle_gamma   90.00
#
_symmetry.space_group_name_H-M   'P 1'
#
loop_
_entity.id
_entity.type
_entity.pdbx_description
1 polymer ?
#
loop_
_entity_poly.entity_id
_entity_poly.type
_entity_poly.pdbx_seq_one_letter_code
_entity_poly.pdbx_strand_id
1 'polypeptide(L)'
;MRSGRARLDRAVVQGFYDRMRAVAPAAYGAIERDRAGDPGRPFADTACGRLAGSLDPAGLRALGMWAHHWCMRFYDDDTRPGLRLVREIAGRRGLGWTVDEVRWMLGESHAAGPAAAHRLTLPLAAVAELPDGALGEVVAGGAGWWRLVG
;
A
#
# COMPACT_ATOMS: atom_id res chain seq x y z
N MET A 1 10.57 4.46 28.83
CA MET A 1 11.48 4.02 27.76
C MET A 1 10.73 4.11 26.44
N ARG A 2 11.18 4.95 25.49
CA ARG A 2 10.56 5.11 24.18
C ARG A 2 11.02 3.96 23.28
N SER A 3 10.12 3.01 22.99
CA SER A 3 10.38 1.89 22.10
C SER A 3 10.84 2.40 20.73
N GLY A 4 12.03 1.97 20.31
CA GLY A 4 12.66 2.38 19.07
C GLY A 4 11.91 1.85 17.86
N ARG A 5 10.88 2.57 17.41
CA ARG A 5 10.56 2.63 15.98
C ARG A 5 11.82 3.20 15.32
N ALA A 6 12.58 2.38 14.61
CA ALA A 6 13.53 2.91 13.64
C ALA A 6 12.70 3.74 12.66
N ARG A 7 12.68 5.05 12.89
CA ARG A 7 11.93 6.00 12.08
C ARG A 7 12.59 5.98 10.71
N LEU A 8 11.81 5.71 9.67
CA LEU A 8 12.32 5.80 8.29
C LEU A 8 12.98 7.16 8.09
N ASP A 9 14.12 7.14 7.41
CA ASP A 9 14.84 8.36 7.06
C ASP A 9 13.93 9.30 6.24
N ARG A 10 14.02 10.60 6.49
CA ARG A 10 13.15 11.58 5.85
C ARG A 10 13.35 11.61 4.34
N ALA A 11 14.57 11.45 3.83
CA ALA A 11 14.85 11.44 2.40
C ALA A 11 14.24 10.20 1.73
N VAL A 12 14.27 9.04 2.40
CA VAL A 12 13.60 7.81 1.92
C VAL A 12 12.10 8.04 1.79
N VAL A 13 11.47 8.58 2.84
CA VAL A 13 10.03 8.90 2.82
C VAL A 13 9.70 9.93 1.73
N GLN A 14 10.54 10.94 1.54
CA GLN A 14 10.34 11.92 0.47
C GLN A 14 10.39 11.27 -0.92
N GLY A 15 11.35 10.37 -1.15
CA GLY A 15 11.43 9.61 -2.41
C GLY A 15 10.19 8.73 -2.65
N PHE A 16 9.53 8.25 -1.59
CA PHE A 16 8.23 7.55 -1.73
C PHE A 16 7.15 8.51 -2.21
N TYR A 17 7.04 9.69 -1.58
CA TYR A 17 6.08 10.71 -2.00
C TYR A 17 6.32 11.21 -3.42
N ASP A 18 7.56 11.31 -3.86
CA ASP A 18 7.88 11.75 -5.22
C ASP A 18 7.43 10.71 -6.26
N ARG A 19 7.67 9.42 -6.01
CA ARG A 19 7.17 8.33 -6.86
C ARG A 19 5.64 8.25 -6.87
N MET A 20 5.01 8.38 -5.70
CA MET A 20 3.55 8.41 -5.61
C MET A 20 2.96 9.63 -6.34
N ARG A 21 3.61 10.79 -6.26
CA ARG A 21 3.19 12.01 -6.95
C ARG A 21 3.24 11.85 -8.47
N ALA A 22 4.20 11.10 -9.00
CA ALA A 22 4.28 10.83 -10.44
C ALA A 22 3.07 10.04 -10.97
N VAL A 23 2.51 9.11 -10.17
CA VAL A 23 1.33 8.31 -10.57
C VAL A 23 0.00 8.93 -10.15
N ALA A 24 0.01 9.84 -9.17
CA ALA A 24 -1.20 10.37 -8.53
C ALA A 24 -2.24 10.96 -9.49
N PRO A 25 -1.90 11.79 -10.51
CA PRO A 25 -2.91 12.37 -11.39
C PRO A 25 -3.65 11.30 -12.21
N ALA A 26 -2.91 10.32 -12.75
CA ALA A 26 -3.49 9.23 -13.52
C ALA A 26 -4.31 8.31 -12.63
N ALA A 27 -3.82 8.00 -11.44
CA ALA A 27 -4.51 7.15 -10.47
C ALA A 27 -5.82 7.78 -9.98
N TYR A 28 -5.81 9.08 -9.64
CA TYR A 28 -7.01 9.80 -9.24
C TYR A 28 -8.05 9.85 -10.37
N GLY A 29 -7.62 10.23 -11.59
CA GLY A 29 -8.52 10.23 -12.75
C GLY A 29 -9.05 8.84 -13.14
N ALA A 30 -8.32 7.76 -12.82
CA ALA A 30 -8.81 6.39 -12.97
C ALA A 30 -9.86 6.05 -11.90
N ILE A 31 -9.62 6.41 -10.64
CA ILE A 31 -10.56 6.20 -9.53
C ILE A 31 -11.87 6.94 -9.77
N GLU A 32 -11.84 8.21 -10.20
CA GLU A 32 -13.07 8.97 -10.45
C GLU A 32 -13.90 8.36 -11.59
N ARG A 33 -13.25 7.88 -12.66
CA ARG A 33 -13.95 7.17 -13.74
C ARG A 33 -14.54 5.85 -13.30
N ASP A 34 -13.82 5.10 -12.47
CA ASP A 34 -14.31 3.82 -11.95
C ASP A 34 -15.42 4.02 -10.91
N ARG A 35 -15.38 5.11 -10.14
CA ARG A 35 -16.45 5.50 -9.19
C ARG A 35 -17.77 5.79 -9.92
N ALA A 36 -17.71 6.47 -11.06
CA ALA A 36 -18.88 6.76 -11.89
C ALA A 36 -19.32 5.56 -12.76
N GLY A 37 -18.52 4.49 -12.79
CA GLY A 37 -18.74 3.33 -13.65
C GLY A 37 -19.57 2.21 -13.01
N ASP A 38 -19.69 1.11 -13.75
CA ASP A 38 -20.33 -0.11 -13.25
C ASP A 38 -19.41 -0.87 -12.28
N PRO A 39 -19.81 -1.08 -11.02
CA PRO A 39 -19.01 -1.82 -10.03
C PRO A 39 -18.81 -3.30 -10.40
N GLY A 40 -19.71 -3.89 -11.21
CA GLY A 40 -19.64 -5.28 -11.66
C GLY A 40 -18.64 -5.52 -12.79
N ARG A 41 -18.12 -4.45 -13.41
CA ARG A 41 -17.16 -4.55 -14.53
C ARG A 41 -15.90 -5.33 -14.12
N PRO A 42 -15.36 -6.24 -14.95
CA PRO A 42 -14.07 -6.90 -14.69
C PRO A 42 -12.95 -5.89 -14.48
N PHE A 43 -12.01 -6.17 -13.57
CA PHE A 43 -11.00 -5.18 -13.17
C PHE A 43 -10.14 -4.72 -14.35
N ALA A 44 -9.72 -5.65 -15.20
CA ALA A 44 -8.93 -5.36 -16.40
C ALA A 44 -9.59 -4.33 -17.35
N ASP A 45 -10.93 -4.26 -17.33
CA ASP A 45 -11.71 -3.37 -18.19
C ASP A 45 -12.02 -2.02 -17.53
N THR A 46 -11.61 -1.80 -16.28
CA THR A 46 -11.75 -0.52 -15.59
C THR A 46 -10.60 0.44 -15.96
N ALA A 47 -10.76 1.72 -15.66
CA ALA A 47 -9.68 2.70 -15.84
C ALA A 47 -8.49 2.38 -14.92
N CYS A 48 -8.74 1.93 -13.68
CA CYS A 48 -7.68 1.49 -12.77
C CYS A 48 -6.97 0.24 -13.30
N GLY A 49 -7.70 -0.73 -13.86
CA GLY A 49 -7.11 -1.93 -14.45
C GLY A 49 -6.21 -1.62 -15.64
N ARG A 50 -6.66 -0.76 -16.55
CA ARG A 50 -5.83 -0.31 -17.69
C ARG A 50 -4.58 0.43 -17.23
N LEU A 51 -4.69 1.30 -16.22
CA LEU A 51 -3.53 1.98 -15.64
C LEU A 51 -2.55 0.95 -15.06
N ALA A 52 -3.03 0.04 -14.22
CA ALA A 52 -2.19 -1.01 -13.62
C ALA A 52 -1.62 -2.00 -14.66
N GLY A 53 -2.25 -2.17 -15.81
CA GLY A 53 -1.72 -2.97 -16.92
C GLY A 53 -0.59 -2.28 -17.70
N SER A 54 -0.51 -0.95 -17.61
CA SER A 54 0.47 -0.14 -18.35
C SER A 54 1.78 0.14 -17.60
N LEU A 55 1.82 -0.16 -16.30
CA LEU A 55 2.95 0.16 -15.43
C LEU A 55 3.90 -1.03 -15.28
N ASP A 56 5.19 -0.72 -15.18
CA ASP A 56 6.20 -1.68 -14.77
C ASP A 56 6.07 -2.02 -13.27
N PRO A 57 6.85 -2.98 -12.74
CA PRO A 57 6.78 -3.34 -11.32
C PRO A 57 7.01 -2.17 -10.37
N ALA A 58 7.93 -1.23 -10.70
CA ALA A 58 8.21 -0.08 -9.85
C ALA A 58 7.05 0.92 -9.81
N GLY A 59 6.43 1.18 -10.95
CA GLY A 59 5.21 1.98 -11.08
C GLY A 59 4.03 1.32 -10.37
N LEU A 60 3.90 -0.01 -10.42
CA LEU A 60 2.88 -0.74 -9.67
C LEU A 60 3.04 -0.62 -8.15
N ARG A 61 4.27 -0.69 -7.65
CA ARG A 61 4.53 -0.44 -6.22
C ARG A 61 4.17 0.98 -5.83
N ALA A 62 4.57 1.97 -6.63
CA ALA A 62 4.21 3.38 -6.39
C ALA A 62 2.68 3.60 -6.43
N LEU A 63 1.98 2.97 -7.37
CA LEU A 63 0.53 3.00 -7.48
C LEU A 63 -0.15 2.35 -6.26
N GLY A 64 0.37 1.21 -5.80
CA GLY A 64 -0.12 0.53 -4.61
C GLY A 64 0.06 1.36 -3.35
N MET A 65 1.24 1.95 -3.14
CA MET A 65 1.51 2.86 -2.02
C MET A 65 0.61 4.09 -2.07
N TRP A 66 0.41 4.68 -3.25
CA TRP A 66 -0.48 5.83 -3.41
C TRP A 66 -1.93 5.47 -3.09
N ALA A 67 -2.44 4.36 -3.62
CA ALA A 67 -3.81 3.91 -3.40
C ALA A 67 -4.05 3.57 -1.92
N HIS A 68 -3.09 2.90 -1.28
CA HIS A 68 -3.11 2.61 0.15
C HIS A 68 -3.18 3.89 0.98
N HIS A 69 -2.27 4.84 0.75
CA HIS A 69 -2.27 6.13 1.44
C HIS A 69 -3.55 6.93 1.23
N TRP A 70 -4.05 6.97 0.00
CA TRP A 70 -5.30 7.63 -0.33
C TRP A 70 -6.48 7.01 0.45
N CYS A 71 -6.59 5.67 0.46
CA CYS A 71 -7.62 4.98 1.25
C CYS A 71 -7.48 5.24 2.75
N MET A 72 -6.27 5.36 3.30
CA MET A 72 -6.07 5.67 4.72
C MET A 72 -6.43 7.11 5.08
N ARG A 73 -6.29 8.05 4.12
CA ARG A 73 -6.60 9.47 4.34
C ARG A 73 -8.08 9.81 4.16
N PHE A 74 -8.76 9.10 3.26
CA PHE A 74 -10.15 9.35 2.88
C PHE A 74 -11.06 8.17 3.20
N TYR A 75 -10.76 7.39 4.26
CA TYR A 75 -11.47 6.15 4.55
C TYR A 75 -12.98 6.33 4.82
N ASP A 76 -13.40 7.53 5.21
CA ASP A 76 -14.81 7.92 5.40
C ASP A 76 -15.53 8.29 4.08
N ASP A 77 -14.80 8.45 2.97
CA ASP A 77 -15.36 8.66 1.63
C ASP A 77 -15.61 7.33 0.90
N ASP A 78 -16.25 7.40 -0.27
CA ASP A 78 -16.37 6.24 -1.16
C ASP A 78 -14.99 5.85 -1.73
N THR A 79 -14.31 4.99 -0.99
CA THR A 79 -12.99 4.41 -1.29
C THR A 79 -13.09 3.08 -2.03
N ARG A 80 -14.29 2.61 -2.42
CA ARG A 80 -14.47 1.30 -3.06
C ARG A 80 -13.56 1.07 -4.27
N PRO A 81 -13.38 2.03 -5.22
CA PRO A 81 -12.47 1.84 -6.34
C PRO A 81 -11.00 1.75 -5.90
N GLY A 82 -10.59 2.56 -4.91
CA GLY A 82 -9.25 2.52 -4.34
C GLY A 82 -8.97 1.19 -3.62
N LEU A 83 -9.91 0.71 -2.81
CA LEU A 83 -9.81 -0.59 -2.12
C LEU A 83 -9.75 -1.76 -3.11
N ARG A 84 -10.50 -1.67 -4.22
CA ARG A 84 -10.39 -2.65 -5.30
C ARG A 84 -8.99 -2.64 -5.91
N LEU A 85 -8.45 -1.46 -6.26
CA LEU A 85 -7.09 -1.33 -6.77
C LEU A 85 -6.03 -1.88 -5.80
N VAL A 86 -6.18 -1.59 -4.50
CA VAL A 86 -5.31 -2.13 -3.43
C VAL A 86 -5.33 -3.67 -3.42
N ARG A 87 -6.52 -4.28 -3.47
CA ARG A 87 -6.67 -5.75 -3.50
C ARG A 87 -6.05 -6.37 -4.75
N GLU A 88 -6.23 -5.74 -5.90
CA GLU A 88 -5.69 -6.22 -7.17
C GLU A 88 -4.17 -6.16 -7.21
N ILE A 89 -3.56 -5.11 -6.64
CA ILE A 89 -2.10 -5.03 -6.52
C ILE A 89 -1.58 -6.03 -5.48
N ALA A 90 -2.28 -6.18 -4.35
CA ALA A 90 -1.93 -7.16 -3.31
C ALA A 90 -2.00 -8.62 -3.81
N GLY A 91 -2.80 -8.90 -4.84
CA GLY A 91 -2.89 -10.21 -5.48
C GLY A 91 -1.74 -10.52 -6.45
N ARG A 92 -0.93 -9.52 -6.84
CA ARG A 92 0.21 -9.71 -7.75
C ARG A 92 1.43 -10.24 -6.99
N ARG A 93 2.28 -10.98 -7.68
CA ARG A 93 3.54 -11.54 -7.16
C ARG A 93 4.71 -11.00 -7.96
N GLY A 94 5.89 -10.98 -7.35
CA GLY A 94 7.13 -10.58 -8.01
C GLY A 94 7.19 -9.06 -8.25
N LEU A 95 6.47 -8.27 -7.43
CA LEU A 95 6.52 -6.81 -7.56
C LEU A 95 7.83 -6.25 -7.01
N GLY A 96 8.54 -6.99 -6.15
CA GLY A 96 9.84 -6.57 -5.61
C GLY A 96 9.72 -5.45 -4.57
N TRP A 97 8.80 -5.62 -3.61
CA TRP A 97 8.63 -4.69 -2.48
C TRP A 97 9.91 -4.58 -1.67
N THR A 98 10.19 -3.36 -1.19
CA THR A 98 11.29 -3.14 -0.24
C THR A 98 10.80 -3.15 1.20
N VAL A 99 11.72 -3.46 2.12
CA VAL A 99 11.47 -3.38 3.56
C VAL A 99 10.97 -1.99 3.97
N ASP A 100 11.51 -0.93 3.40
CA ASP A 100 11.14 0.44 3.75
C ASP A 100 9.74 0.82 3.20
N GLU A 101 9.37 0.36 2.01
CA GLU A 101 8.02 0.53 1.46
C GLU A 101 7.00 -0.17 2.37
N VAL A 102 7.30 -1.40 2.80
CA VAL A 102 6.45 -2.18 3.72
C VAL A 102 6.32 -1.48 5.08
N ARG A 103 7.44 -1.05 5.67
CA ARG A 103 7.44 -0.32 6.94
C ARG A 103 6.63 0.96 6.87
N TRP A 104 6.73 1.68 5.75
CA TRP A 104 5.95 2.89 5.52
C TRP A 104 4.45 2.58 5.47
N MET A 105 4.02 1.59 4.68
CA MET A 105 2.61 1.22 4.57
C MET A 105 2.03 0.74 5.90
N LEU A 106 2.79 -0.04 6.69
CA LEU A 106 2.40 -0.45 8.04
C LEU A 106 2.26 0.78 8.98
N GLY A 107 3.15 1.76 8.86
CA GLY A 107 3.07 3.02 9.58
C GLY A 107 1.76 3.76 9.32
N GLU A 108 1.40 3.95 8.04
CA GLU A 108 0.14 4.57 7.61
C GLU A 108 -1.07 3.80 8.13
N SER A 109 -1.03 2.47 8.06
CA SER A 109 -2.11 1.59 8.52
C SER A 109 -2.37 1.71 10.02
N HIS A 110 -1.31 1.85 10.81
CA HIS A 110 -1.43 2.07 12.24
C HIS A 110 -1.99 3.44 12.57
N ALA A 111 -1.61 4.48 11.82
CA ALA A 111 -2.11 5.84 12.01
C ALA A 111 -3.61 5.96 11.73
N ALA A 112 -4.12 5.25 10.72
CA ALA A 112 -5.55 5.23 10.37
C ALA A 112 -6.45 4.54 11.43
N GLY A 113 -5.87 3.73 12.33
CA GLY A 113 -6.65 3.06 13.37
C GLY A 113 -7.56 1.92 12.86
N PRO A 114 -8.18 1.15 13.77
CA PRO A 114 -8.87 -0.10 13.44
C PRO A 114 -10.18 0.07 12.66
N ALA A 115 -10.74 1.28 12.62
CA ALA A 115 -11.95 1.58 11.85
C ALA A 115 -11.73 1.45 10.33
N ALA A 116 -10.50 1.65 9.85
CA ALA A 116 -10.14 1.46 8.45
C ALA A 116 -10.06 -0.05 8.11
N ALA A 117 -11.20 -0.63 7.75
CA ALA A 117 -11.27 -1.99 7.23
C ALA A 117 -10.32 -2.13 6.02
N HIS A 118 -9.56 -3.23 5.96
CA HIS A 118 -8.56 -3.51 4.92
C HIS A 118 -7.26 -2.70 4.95
N ARG A 119 -7.01 -1.88 5.99
CA ARG A 119 -5.72 -1.18 6.16
C ARG A 119 -4.49 -2.09 6.08
N LEU A 120 -4.61 -3.38 6.40
CA LEU A 120 -3.47 -4.31 6.35
C LEU A 120 -3.40 -5.15 5.05
N THR A 121 -4.32 -4.98 4.10
CA THR A 121 -4.39 -5.84 2.91
C THR A 121 -3.12 -5.80 2.05
N LEU A 122 -2.71 -4.62 1.60
CA LEU A 122 -1.49 -4.48 0.80
C LEU A 122 -0.21 -4.64 1.64
N PRO A 123 -0.08 -4.04 2.85
CA PRO A 123 1.11 -4.22 3.66
C PRO A 123 1.42 -5.70 3.92
N LEU A 124 0.43 -6.52 4.27
CA LEU A 124 0.67 -7.94 4.56
C LEU A 124 0.99 -8.76 3.31
N ALA A 125 0.37 -8.45 2.17
CA ALA A 125 0.76 -9.08 0.90
C ALA A 125 2.20 -8.76 0.51
N ALA A 126 2.62 -7.51 0.68
CA ALA A 126 3.98 -7.07 0.41
C ALA A 126 5.00 -7.69 1.38
N VAL A 127 4.66 -7.85 2.67
CA VAL A 127 5.47 -8.59 3.65
C VAL A 127 5.76 -10.00 3.15
N ALA A 128 4.75 -10.69 2.60
CA ALA A 128 4.88 -12.06 2.11
C ALA A 128 5.77 -12.20 0.86
N GLU A 129 6.18 -11.10 0.22
CA GLU A 129 7.15 -11.10 -0.88
C GLU A 129 8.60 -10.83 -0.40
N LEU A 130 8.79 -10.47 0.87
CA LEU A 130 10.12 -10.23 1.41
C LEU A 130 10.81 -11.54 1.79
N PRO A 131 12.16 -11.60 1.73
CA PRO A 131 12.90 -12.71 2.32
C PRO A 131 12.59 -12.89 3.81
N ASP A 132 12.63 -14.13 4.28
CA ASP A 132 12.45 -14.43 5.71
C ASP A 132 13.44 -13.64 6.56
N GLY A 133 12.95 -13.00 7.62
CA GLY A 133 13.79 -12.19 8.52
C GLY A 133 14.15 -10.80 7.99
N ALA A 134 13.77 -10.40 6.77
CA ALA A 134 14.06 -9.07 6.23
C ALA A 134 13.45 -7.93 7.06
N LEU A 135 12.36 -8.20 7.78
CA LEU A 135 11.77 -7.28 8.75
C LEU A 135 12.38 -7.41 10.16
N GLY A 136 13.08 -8.51 10.44
CA GLY A 136 13.56 -8.96 11.75
C GLY A 136 14.98 -8.54 12.14
N GLU A 137 15.82 -8.06 11.22
CA GLU A 137 17.22 -7.69 11.52
C GLU A 137 17.39 -6.41 12.40
N VAL A 138 16.28 -5.75 12.77
CA VAL A 138 16.28 -4.60 13.71
C VAL A 138 15.52 -4.95 15.00
N VAL A 139 15.08 -6.21 15.15
CA VAL A 139 14.21 -6.69 16.26
C VAL A 139 14.98 -7.49 17.32
N ALA A 140 16.31 -7.41 17.34
CA ALA A 140 17.12 -7.93 18.46
C ALA A 140 17.03 -7.07 19.75
N GLY A 141 16.23 -5.98 19.74
CA GLY A 141 16.03 -5.09 20.89
C GLY A 141 14.60 -4.95 21.40
N GLY A 142 13.63 -5.76 20.93
CA GLY A 142 12.23 -5.59 21.36
C GLY A 142 11.34 -6.76 20.98
N ALA A 143 11.11 -7.65 21.93
CA ALA A 143 10.26 -8.82 21.79
C ALA A 143 8.85 -8.51 21.23
N GLY A 144 8.40 -9.35 20.30
CA GLY A 144 6.98 -9.74 20.19
C GLY A 144 6.09 -8.92 19.26
N TRP A 145 6.40 -8.86 17.96
CA TRP A 145 5.43 -8.39 16.94
C TRP A 145 4.68 -9.54 16.24
N TRP A 146 5.09 -10.79 16.43
CA TRP A 146 4.41 -11.98 15.90
C TRP A 146 3.31 -12.56 16.82
N ARG A 147 3.07 -11.95 17.99
CA ARG A 147 2.10 -12.49 18.99
C ARG A 147 0.67 -11.96 18.89
N LEU A 148 0.33 -11.18 17.85
CA LEU A 148 -1.04 -10.71 17.62
C LEU A 148 -1.71 -11.38 16.41
N VAL A 149 -1.12 -12.46 15.92
CA VAL A 149 -1.76 -13.39 14.97
C VAL A 149 -1.73 -14.76 15.65
N GLY A 150 -2.61 -14.93 16.63
CA GLY A 150 -2.82 -16.15 17.41
C GLY A 150 -4.17 -16.06 18.09
#